data_AF-A0A921H0S1-F1
#
_entry.id   AF-A0A921H0S1-F1
#
_cell.length_a   1.000
_cell.length_b   1.000
_cell.length_c   1.000
_cell.angle_alpha   90.00
_cell.angle_beta   90.00
_cell.angle_gamma   90.00
#
_symmetry.space_group_name_H-M   'P 1'
#
loop_
_entity.id
_entity.type
_entity.pdbx_description
1 polymer ?
#
loop_
_entity_poly.entity_id
_entity_poly.type
_entity_poly.pdbx_seq_one_letter_code
_entity_poly.pdbx_strand_id
1 'polypeptide(L)'
;MKKVLFSFIAITVLLAGCSSGKYADKIDKAVKAQEKYQTKLAKGQKGDVKKKFDKKDANVYVYKKGKYVTLAYKPLKGDAEAHYYTYKFNNNKPKLIKNFNSKGYVQEHKADYKEENMNKN
;
A
#
# COMPACT_ATOMS: atom_id res chain seq x y z
N MET A 1 27.80 -35.73 14.21
CA MET A 1 28.16 -34.44 13.58
C MET A 1 26.98 -33.97 12.75
N LYS A 2 26.39 -32.83 13.11
CA LYS A 2 25.34 -32.14 12.34
C LYS A 2 25.88 -31.79 10.96
N LYS A 3 25.08 -31.91 9.89
CA LYS A 3 25.13 -31.01 8.72
C LYS A 3 23.98 -31.29 7.72
N VAL A 4 22.96 -30.43 7.86
CA VAL A 4 22.18 -29.71 6.83
C VAL A 4 21.50 -30.52 5.70
N LEU A 5 20.20 -30.80 5.90
CA LEU A 5 19.25 -30.85 4.80
C LEU A 5 19.10 -29.42 4.25
N PHE A 6 19.66 -29.15 3.08
CA PHE A 6 19.29 -27.96 2.31
C PHE A 6 17.97 -28.23 1.60
N SER A 7 16.87 -27.85 2.25
CA SER A 7 15.56 -27.79 1.63
C SER A 7 15.54 -26.59 0.67
N PHE A 8 15.65 -26.85 -0.63
CA PHE A 8 15.37 -25.87 -1.67
C PHE A 8 13.87 -25.60 -1.71
N ILE A 9 13.40 -24.66 -0.88
CA ILE A 9 12.08 -24.07 -1.07
C ILE A 9 12.23 -23.10 -2.24
N ALA A 10 11.89 -23.59 -3.44
CA ALA A 10 11.63 -22.74 -4.60
C ALA A 10 10.43 -21.86 -4.25
N ILE A 11 10.71 -20.64 -3.78
CA ILE A 11 9.70 -19.59 -3.65
C ILE A 11 9.32 -19.22 -5.07
N THR A 12 8.19 -19.75 -5.53
CA THR A 12 7.59 -19.34 -6.80
C THR A 12 7.27 -17.86 -6.68
N VAL A 13 8.02 -17.06 -7.45
CA VAL A 13 7.76 -15.65 -7.68
C VAL A 13 6.40 -15.55 -8.35
N LEU A 14 5.36 -15.27 -7.58
CA LEU A 14 4.06 -14.89 -8.12
C LEU A 14 4.19 -13.50 -8.73
N LEU A 15 4.48 -13.50 -10.02
CA LEU A 15 4.43 -12.38 -10.94
C LEU A 15 3.10 -11.62 -10.77
N ALA A 16 3.20 -10.29 -10.79
CA ALA A 16 2.08 -9.38 -10.61
C ALA A 16 0.95 -9.63 -11.64
N GLY A 17 -0.30 -9.65 -11.16
CA GLY A 17 -1.48 -9.45 -12.01
C GLY A 17 -2.58 -10.50 -11.90
N CYS A 18 -3.25 -10.60 -10.75
CA CYS A 18 -4.68 -10.89 -10.66
C CYS A 18 -5.11 -10.70 -9.20
N SER A 19 -5.89 -9.66 -8.95
CA SER A 19 -6.45 -9.35 -7.64
C SER A 19 -7.58 -10.34 -7.33
N SER A 20 -7.28 -11.62 -7.10
CA SER A 20 -8.26 -12.66 -6.72
C SER A 20 -8.26 -12.91 -5.20
N GLY A 21 -7.99 -11.86 -4.42
CA GLY A 21 -7.97 -11.89 -2.97
C GLY A 21 -9.24 -11.32 -2.33
N LYS A 22 -9.55 -11.74 -1.11
CA LYS A 22 -10.72 -11.30 -0.29
C LYS A 22 -10.94 -9.78 -0.25
N TYR A 23 -9.89 -8.97 -0.44
CA TYR A 23 -9.93 -7.50 -0.35
C TYR A 23 -9.61 -6.77 -1.66
N ALA A 24 -9.50 -7.51 -2.78
CA ALA A 24 -9.14 -7.02 -4.10
C ALA A 24 -9.86 -5.73 -4.52
N ASP A 25 -11.20 -5.77 -4.56
CA ASP A 25 -12.05 -4.64 -4.98
C ASP A 25 -11.81 -3.39 -4.13
N LYS A 26 -11.62 -3.55 -2.82
CA LYS A 26 -11.36 -2.43 -1.91
C LYS A 26 -9.96 -1.86 -2.12
N ILE A 27 -8.97 -2.71 -2.31
CA ILE A 27 -7.60 -2.28 -2.61
C ILE A 27 -7.59 -1.49 -3.93
N ASP A 28 -8.21 -2.02 -4.98
CA ASP A 28 -8.28 -1.37 -6.30
C ASP A 28 -8.98 -0.01 -6.24
N LYS A 29 -10.05 0.10 -5.45
CA LYS A 29 -10.74 1.38 -5.21
C LYS A 29 -9.89 2.38 -4.45
N ALA A 30 -9.15 1.93 -3.44
CA ALA A 30 -8.22 2.80 -2.71
C ALA A 30 -7.07 3.28 -3.61
N VAL A 31 -6.50 2.38 -4.42
CA VAL A 31 -5.47 2.69 -5.42
C VAL A 31 -5.96 3.76 -6.40
N LYS A 32 -7.13 3.55 -7.02
CA LYS A 32 -7.72 4.54 -7.94
C LYS A 32 -7.99 5.89 -7.26
N ALA A 33 -8.40 5.88 -5.99
CA ALA A 33 -8.60 7.12 -5.23
C ALA A 33 -7.26 7.84 -4.94
N GLN A 34 -6.21 7.09 -4.64
CA GLN A 34 -4.86 7.63 -4.39
C GLN A 34 -4.22 8.17 -5.66
N GLU A 35 -4.36 7.49 -6.80
CA GLU A 35 -3.90 7.99 -8.10
C GLU A 35 -4.51 9.36 -8.43
N LYS A 36 -5.82 9.51 -8.22
CA LYS A 36 -6.53 10.78 -8.42
C LYS A 36 -6.02 11.86 -7.46
N TYR A 37 -5.80 11.51 -6.20
CA TYR A 37 -5.30 12.45 -5.20
C TYR A 37 -3.86 12.89 -5.50
N GLN A 38 -2.96 11.95 -5.79
CA GLN A 38 -1.57 12.22 -6.17
C GLN A 38 -1.49 13.08 -7.43
N THR A 39 -2.31 12.79 -8.44
CA THR A 39 -2.37 13.61 -9.67
C THR A 39 -2.77 15.05 -9.37
N LYS A 40 -3.72 15.26 -8.44
CA LYS A 40 -4.12 16.61 -8.01
C LYS A 40 -2.99 17.32 -7.27
N LEU A 41 -2.28 16.62 -6.36
CA LEU A 41 -1.12 17.18 -5.68
C LEU A 41 -0.01 17.58 -6.67
N ALA A 42 0.30 16.72 -7.63
CA ALA A 42 1.34 16.96 -8.63
C ALA A 42 0.99 18.13 -9.58
N LYS A 43 -0.30 18.40 -9.81
CA LYS A 43 -0.74 19.59 -10.57
C LYS A 43 -0.62 20.88 -9.76
N GLY A 44 -0.79 20.80 -8.45
CA GLY A 44 -0.75 21.96 -7.55
C GLY A 44 0.67 22.37 -7.11
N GLN A 45 1.68 21.51 -7.29
CA GLN A 45 3.06 21.75 -6.85
C GLN A 45 4.04 21.59 -8.02
N LYS A 46 4.99 22.53 -8.17
CA LYS A 46 6.07 22.43 -9.16
C LYS A 46 7.24 21.61 -8.58
N GLY A 47 7.70 20.60 -9.33
CA GLY A 47 9.03 19.98 -9.15
C GLY A 47 9.04 18.62 -8.43
N ASP A 48 8.61 18.61 -7.16
CA ASP A 48 9.06 17.57 -6.22
C ASP A 48 8.05 16.44 -5.98
N VAL A 49 6.79 16.64 -6.38
CA VAL A 49 5.75 15.62 -6.24
C VAL A 49 5.84 14.61 -7.39
N LYS A 50 5.85 13.30 -7.08
CA LYS A 50 5.72 12.26 -8.11
C LYS A 50 4.43 12.46 -8.89
N LYS A 51 4.50 12.38 -10.22
CA LYS A 51 3.34 12.63 -11.10
C LYS A 51 2.20 11.63 -10.89
N LYS A 52 2.53 10.39 -10.53
CA LYS A 52 1.56 9.28 -10.39
C LYS A 52 1.90 8.41 -9.18
N PHE A 53 0.86 7.80 -8.63
CA PHE A 53 0.96 6.69 -7.70
C PHE A 53 1.16 5.39 -8.48
N ASP A 54 2.03 4.51 -8.01
CA ASP A 54 2.17 3.14 -8.51
C ASP A 54 2.03 2.18 -7.33
N LYS A 55 1.06 1.25 -7.42
CA LYS A 55 0.83 0.24 -6.39
C LYS A 55 2.06 -0.66 -6.21
N LYS A 56 2.82 -0.93 -7.28
CA LYS A 56 4.00 -1.80 -7.23
C LYS A 56 5.10 -1.27 -6.31
N ASP A 57 5.17 0.06 -6.16
CA ASP A 57 6.11 0.75 -5.29
C ASP A 57 5.49 1.13 -3.94
N ALA A 58 4.37 0.50 -3.58
CA ALA A 58 3.62 0.81 -2.38
C ALA A 58 3.42 -0.43 -1.51
N ASN A 59 3.39 -0.22 -0.20
CA ASN A 59 2.85 -1.19 0.73
C ASN A 59 1.34 -0.98 0.88
N VAL A 60 0.60 -2.07 1.00
CA VAL A 60 -0.85 -2.10 1.19
C VAL A 60 -1.15 -2.81 2.50
N TYR A 61 -1.97 -2.20 3.34
CA TYR A 61 -2.45 -2.79 4.59
C TYR A 61 -3.96 -2.68 4.69
N VAL A 62 -4.63 -3.77 5.06
CA VAL A 62 -6.09 -3.83 5.22
C VAL A 62 -6.44 -4.17 6.65
N TYR A 63 -7.38 -3.42 7.24
CA TYR A 63 -7.80 -3.58 8.63
C TYR A 63 -9.30 -3.66 8.78
N LYS A 64 -9.73 -4.28 9.89
CA LYS A 64 -11.12 -4.38 10.33
C LYS A 64 -12.03 -4.89 9.22
N LYS A 65 -11.68 -6.04 8.64
CA LYS A 65 -12.36 -6.72 7.52
C LYS A 65 -12.54 -5.81 6.30
N GLY A 66 -11.51 -5.01 6.02
CA GLY A 66 -11.51 -4.04 4.93
C GLY A 66 -12.37 -2.80 5.18
N LYS A 67 -12.62 -2.44 6.44
CA LYS A 67 -13.15 -1.11 6.78
C LYS A 67 -12.12 -0.02 6.55
N TYR A 68 -10.83 -0.35 6.66
CA TYR A 68 -9.72 0.56 6.39
C TYR A 68 -8.72 -0.09 5.42
N VAL A 69 -8.23 0.70 4.47
CA VAL A 69 -7.11 0.35 3.59
C VAL A 69 -6.08 1.46 3.69
N THR A 70 -4.85 1.12 4.05
CA THR A 70 -3.73 2.06 4.13
C THR A 70 -2.73 1.77 3.02
N LEU A 71 -2.38 2.80 2.26
CA LEU A 71 -1.35 2.76 1.22
C LEU A 71 -0.14 3.54 1.73
N ALA A 72 1.03 2.91 1.78
CA ALA A 72 2.28 3.56 2.14
C ALA A 72 3.21 3.59 0.93
N TYR A 73 3.72 4.77 0.56
CA TYR A 73 4.63 4.94 -0.57
C TYR A 73 5.41 6.25 -0.43
N LYS A 74 6.40 6.49 -1.31
CA LYS A 74 7.14 7.76 -1.38
C LYS A 74 6.48 8.69 -2.40
N PRO A 75 5.68 9.70 -2.00
CA PRO A 75 4.94 10.56 -2.91
C PRO A 75 5.80 11.68 -3.51
N LEU A 76 6.97 11.95 -2.93
CA LEU A 76 7.91 12.96 -3.38
C LEU A 76 9.13 12.31 -4.05
N LYS A 77 9.77 13.03 -4.97
CA LYS A 77 11.06 12.64 -5.55
C LYS A 77 12.16 12.90 -4.53
N GLY A 78 13.10 11.96 -4.39
CA GLY A 78 14.24 12.11 -3.48
C GLY A 78 13.91 11.99 -1.99
N ASP A 79 12.64 11.87 -1.61
CA ASP A 79 12.25 11.68 -0.22
C ASP A 79 12.59 10.26 0.26
N ALA A 80 13.24 10.18 1.42
CA ALA A 80 13.57 8.93 2.07
C ALA A 80 12.35 8.35 2.80
N GLU A 81 11.41 9.18 3.24
CA GLU A 81 10.29 8.76 4.08
C GLU A 81 9.07 8.30 3.27
N ALA A 82 8.47 7.20 3.72
CA ALA A 82 7.20 6.72 3.22
C ALA A 82 6.05 7.49 3.89
N HIS A 83 5.11 7.98 3.08
CA HIS A 83 3.88 8.62 3.55
C HIS A 83 2.75 7.61 3.56
N TYR A 84 1.90 7.69 4.57
CA TYR A 84 0.84 6.71 4.83
C TYR A 84 -0.55 7.34 4.66
N TYR A 85 -1.32 6.83 3.71
CA TYR A 85 -2.65 7.33 3.39
C TYR A 85 -3.71 6.27 3.69
N THR A 86 -4.60 6.56 4.65
CA THR A 86 -5.67 5.62 5.03
C THR A 86 -7.03 6.03 4.46
N TYR A 87 -7.66 5.08 3.78
CA TYR A 87 -9.01 5.16 3.26
C TYR A 87 -9.98 4.36 4.12
N LYS A 88 -11.03 5.02 4.61
CA LYS A 88 -12.17 4.35 5.25
C LYS A 88 -13.20 3.99 4.19
N PHE A 89 -13.68 2.76 4.23
CA PHE A 89 -14.75 2.28 3.37
C PHE A 89 -16.10 2.40 4.07
N ASN A 90 -17.01 3.17 3.47
CA ASN A 90 -18.42 3.20 3.83
C ASN A 90 -19.21 2.85 2.56
N ASN A 91 -20.12 1.87 2.62
CA ASN A 91 -20.91 1.40 1.47
C ASN A 91 -20.04 1.15 0.22
N ASN A 92 -18.90 0.49 0.44
CA ASN A 92 -17.91 0.17 -0.58
C ASN A 92 -17.27 1.36 -1.33
N LYS A 93 -17.38 2.58 -0.79
CA LYS A 93 -16.74 3.79 -1.32
C LYS A 93 -15.56 4.22 -0.44
N PRO A 94 -14.36 4.44 -1.00
CA PRO A 94 -13.20 4.89 -0.24
C PRO A 94 -13.29 6.39 0.08
N LYS A 95 -13.03 6.76 1.33
CA LYS A 95 -12.84 8.15 1.77
C LYS A 95 -11.50 8.30 2.49
N LEU A 96 -10.63 9.17 1.97
CA LEU A 96 -9.36 9.50 2.62
C LEU A 96 -9.63 10.16 3.98
N ILE A 97 -8.95 9.69 5.02
CA ILE A 97 -8.98 10.33 6.34
C ILE A 97 -7.69 11.14 6.51
N LYS A 98 -7.80 12.48 6.50
CA LYS A 98 -6.63 13.37 6.50
C LYS A 98 -5.87 13.41 7.84
N ASN A 99 -6.59 13.34 8.96
CA ASN A 99 -6.02 13.50 10.31
C ASN A 99 -5.99 12.16 11.06
N PHE A 100 -5.70 11.08 10.35
CA PHE A 100 -5.54 9.75 10.94
C PHE A 100 -4.06 9.47 11.14
N ASN A 101 -3.67 8.95 12.30
CA ASN A 101 -2.29 8.48 12.52
C ASN A 101 -2.06 7.16 11.76
N SER A 102 -2.00 7.24 10.44
CA SER A 102 -1.90 6.07 9.56
C SER A 102 -0.63 5.25 9.84
N LYS A 103 0.51 5.93 10.08
CA LYS A 103 1.80 5.31 10.38
C LYS A 103 1.76 4.55 11.72
N GLY A 104 1.33 5.22 12.79
CA GLY A 104 1.19 4.58 14.10
C GLY A 104 0.17 3.44 14.07
N TYR A 105 -0.94 3.60 13.34
CA TYR A 105 -1.92 2.54 13.20
C TYR A 105 -1.34 1.29 12.54
N VAL A 106 -0.51 1.44 11.51
CA VAL A 106 0.20 0.33 10.86
C VAL A 106 1.21 -0.34 11.80
N GLN A 107 1.86 0.42 12.68
CA GLN A 107 2.85 -0.11 13.62
C GLN A 107 2.20 -0.86 14.79
N GLU A 108 1.05 -0.40 15.25
CA GLU A 108 0.39 -0.89 16.47
C GLU A 108 -0.64 -2.00 16.21
N HIS A 109 -1.13 -2.13 14.97
CA HIS A 109 -2.22 -3.05 14.65
C HIS A 109 -1.82 -4.15 13.67
N LYS A 110 -2.29 -5.37 13.94
CA LYS A 110 -2.18 -6.49 13.01
C LYS A 110 -3.16 -6.31 11.86
N ALA A 111 -2.65 -6.30 10.63
CA ALA A 111 -3.47 -6.22 9.43
C ALA A 111 -4.18 -7.55 9.12
N ASP A 112 -5.41 -7.49 8.61
CA ASP A 112 -6.12 -8.64 8.04
C ASP A 112 -5.47 -9.13 6.75
N TYR A 113 -4.80 -8.22 6.05
CA TYR A 113 -4.02 -8.46 4.85
C TYR A 113 -2.92 -7.41 4.74
N LYS A 114 -1.73 -7.83 4.30
CA LYS A 114 -0.63 -6.92 3.97
C LYS A 114 0.11 -7.36 2.71
N GLU A 115 0.54 -6.39 1.91
CA GLU A 115 1.41 -6.55 0.75
C GLU A 115 2.53 -5.52 0.91
N GLU A 116 3.78 -5.95 1.09
CA GLU A 116 4.91 -5.06 1.36
C GLU A 116 5.91 -5.14 0.19
N ASN A 117 5.93 -4.11 -0.65
CA ASN A 117 6.75 -4.06 -1.86
C ASN A 117 7.89 -3.07 -1.78
N MET A 118 7.83 -2.08 -0.89
CA MET A 118 8.87 -1.04 -0.76
C MET A 118 10.22 -1.54 -0.23
N ASN A 119 10.25 -2.74 0.37
CA ASN A 119 11.46 -3.35 0.94
C ASN A 119 12.10 -4.37 -0.01
N LYS A 120 11.58 -4.53 -1.24
CA LYS A 120 12.10 -5.45 -2.24
C LYS A 120 13.11 -4.71 -3.13
N ASN A 121 14.29 -4.42 -2.60
CA ASN A 121 15.46 -4.02 -3.37
C ASN A 121 16.49 -5.15 -3.35
#